data_AF-A0A6P2BI61-F1
#
_entry.id   AF-A0A6P2BI61-F1
#
_cell.length_a   1.000
_cell.length_b   1.000
_cell.length_c   1.000
_cell.angle_alpha   90.00
_cell.angle_beta   90.00
_cell.angle_gamma   90.00
#
_symmetry.space_group_name_H-M   'P 1'
#
loop_
_entity.id
_entity.type
_entity.pdbx_description
1 polymer ?
#
loop_
_entity_poly.entity_id
_entity_poly.type
_entity_poly.pdbx_seq_one_letter_code
_entity_poly.pdbx_strand_id
1 'polypeptide(L)' 'MLVLTRRAGESVMIDGNVEIKVLRIRGNQVHLGIEAPSETQIHRHEVWVRLQEQEESGSAPGSERSRDATTAPAGAHS' A
#
# COMPACT_ATOMS: atom_id res chain seq x y z
N MET A 1 7.55 21.74 -4.81
CA MET A 1 8.54 20.64 -4.94
C MET A 1 9.81 21.06 -4.21
N LEU A 2 10.26 20.26 -3.22
CA LEU A 2 11.54 20.45 -2.53
C LEU A 2 12.55 19.43 -3.09
N VAL A 3 13.78 19.85 -3.36
CA VAL A 3 14.82 19.00 -3.97
C VAL A 3 15.98 18.82 -3.00
N LEU A 4 16.30 17.57 -2.65
CA LEU A 4 17.38 17.20 -1.74
C LEU A 4 18.25 16.14 -2.41
N THR A 5 19.57 16.29 -2.32
CA THR A 5 20.51 15.25 -2.78
C THR A 5 20.92 14.39 -1.61
N ARG A 6 20.68 13.07 -1.71
CA ARG A 6 21.04 12.07 -0.69
C ARG A 6 21.98 11.01 -1.26
N ARG A 7 22.97 10.61 -0.46
CA ARG A 7 23.86 9.47 -0.71
C ARG A 7 23.28 8.19 -0.08
N ALA A 8 23.80 7.04 -0.48
CA ALA A 8 23.45 5.78 0.20
C ALA A 8 23.81 5.86 1.69
N GLY A 9 22.87 5.44 2.54
CA GLY A 9 22.94 5.54 4.00
C GLY A 9 22.29 6.80 4.58
N GLU A 10 22.07 7.85 3.78
CA GLU A 10 21.42 9.08 4.24
C GLU A 10 19.89 8.97 4.19
N SER A 11 19.22 9.74 5.04
CA SER A 11 17.76 9.80 5.11
C SER A 11 17.20 11.22 5.08
N VAL A 12 15.90 11.29 4.85
CA VAL A 12 15.04 12.48 4.88
C VAL A 12 13.89 12.19 5.83
N MET A 13 13.62 13.11 6.75
CA MET A 13 12.50 13.03 7.68
C MET A 13 11.36 13.94 7.19
N ILE A 14 10.13 13.44 7.20
CA ILE A 14 8.91 14.18 6.87
C ILE A 14 8.02 14.13 8.11
N ASP A 15 7.58 15.31 8.55
CA ASP A 15 6.65 15.50 9.69
C ASP A 15 7.06 14.79 11.00
N GLY A 16 8.34 14.46 11.15
CA GLY A 16 8.92 13.82 12.34
C GLY A 16 8.52 12.35 12.55
N ASN A 17 7.66 11.79 11.72
CA ASN A 17 7.15 10.42 11.84
C ASN A 17 7.41 9.55 10.61
N VAL A 18 7.76 10.13 9.45
CA VAL A 18 8.09 9.39 8.24
C VAL A 18 9.56 9.58 7.88
N GLU A 19 10.32 8.49 7.88
CA GLU A 19 11.72 8.46 7.44
C GLU A 19 11.86 7.79 6.07
N ILE A 20 12.45 8.50 5.11
CA ILE A 20 12.84 7.95 3.81
C ILE A 20 14.35 7.78 3.79
N LYS A 21 14.83 6.55 3.65
CA LYS A 21 16.26 6.20 3.66
C LYS A 21 16.72 5.69 2.31
N VAL A 22 17.84 6.23 1.82
CA VAL A 22 18.49 5.69 0.62
C VAL A 22 19.33 4.48 1.03
N LEU A 23 18.83 3.27 0.76
CA LEU A 23 19.53 2.04 1.14
C LEU A 23 20.72 1.75 0.22
N ARG A 24 20.52 1.88 -1.09
CA ARG A 24 21.56 1.61 -2.10
C ARG A 24 21.24 2.32 -3.40
N ILE A 25 22.28 2.71 -4.12
CA ILE A 25 22.20 3.23 -5.49
C ILE A 25 22.93 2.24 -6.40
N ARG A 26 22.28 1.81 -7.49
CA ARG A 26 22.85 0.94 -8.53
C ARG A 26 22.50 1.50 -9.90
N GLY A 27 23.46 2.14 -10.56
CA GLY A 27 23.23 2.81 -11.83
C GLY A 27 22.15 3.88 -11.69
N ASN A 28 21.04 3.70 -12.41
CA ASN A 28 19.86 4.57 -12.34
C ASN A 28 18.78 4.10 -11.34
N GLN A 29 18.97 2.98 -10.67
CA GLN A 29 18.03 2.45 -9.69
C GLN A 29 18.44 2.81 -8.27
N VAL A 30 17.47 3.25 -7.48
CA VAL A 30 17.64 3.59 -6.07
C VAL A 30 16.75 2.68 -5.24
N HIS A 31 17.33 2.02 -4.24
CA HIS A 31 16.58 1.30 -3.23
C HIS A 31 16.24 2.28 -2.11
N LEU A 32 14.97 2.52 -1.90
CA LEU A 32 14.45 3.38 -0.83
C LEU A 32 13.82 2.50 0.25
N GLY A 33 14.23 2.72 1.50
CA GLY A 33 13.48 2.28 2.68
C GLY A 33 12.56 3.41 3.10
N ILE A 34 11.32 3.09 3.44
CA ILE A 34 10.35 4.04 3.96
C ILE A 34 9.85 3.47 5.28
N GLU A 35 10.09 4.20 6.35
CA GLU A 35 9.58 3.90 7.69
C GLU A 35 8.51 4.95 8.02
N ALA A 36 7.31 4.50 8.34
CA ALA A 36 6.20 5.35 8.66
C ALA A 36 5.27 4.63 9.66
N PRO A 37 4.42 5.37 10.38
CA PRO A 37 3.40 4.78 11.23
C PRO A 37 2.39 3.94 10.44
N SER A 38 1.69 3.02 11.12
CA SER A 38 0.76 2.08 10.46
C SER A 38 -0.45 2.77 9.82
N GLU A 39 -0.83 3.94 10.31
CA GLU A 39 -1.87 4.79 9.75
C GLU A 39 -1.47 5.45 8.43
N THR A 40 -0.17 5.51 8.12
CA THR A 40 0.33 6.14 6.89
C THR A 40 0.41 5.13 5.76
N GLN A 41 -0.46 5.29 4.76
CA GLN A 41 -0.46 4.44 3.58
C GLN A 41 0.69 4.81 2.63
N ILE A 42 1.50 3.81 2.27
CA ILE A 42 2.62 3.97 1.34
C ILE A 42 2.32 3.20 0.06
N HIS A 43 2.27 3.91 -1.06
CA HIS A 43 2.03 3.33 -2.38
C HIS A 43 3.13 3.74 -3.35
N ARG A 44 3.35 2.88 -4.35
CA ARG A 44 4.11 3.31 -5.53
C ARG A 44 3.24 4.27 -6.34
N HIS A 45 3.83 5.34 -6.84
CA HIS A 45 3.08 6.42 -7.50
C HIS A 45 2.22 5.91 -8.66
N GLU A 46 2.75 5.03 -9.50
CA GLU A 46 2.04 4.44 -10.63
C GLU A 46 0.83 3.59 -10.22
N VAL A 47 0.87 2.97 -9.03
CA VAL A 47 -0.24 2.19 -8.49
C VAL A 47 -1.29 3.13 -7.91
N TRP A 48 -0.86 4.18 -7.20
CA TRP A 48 -1.75 5.18 -6.62
C TRP A 48 -2.60 5.89 -7.68
N VAL A 49 -1.98 6.34 -8.77
CA VAL A 49 -2.69 7.02 -9.88
C VAL A 49 -3.78 6.12 -10.45
N ARG A 50 -3.48 4.84 -10.70
CA ARG A 50 -4.45 3.88 -11.24
C ARG A 50 -5.61 3.60 -10.29
N LEU A 51 -5.36 3.57 -8.98
CA LEU A 51 -6.40 3.35 -7.99
C LEU A 51 -7.36 4.55 -7.92
N GLN A 52 -6.81 5.76 -7.90
CA GLN A 52 -7.59 7.00 -7.92
C GLN A 52 -8.47 7.11 -9.18
N GLU A 53 -7.92 6.80 -10.36
CA GLU A 53 -8.69 6.80 -11.61
C GLU A 53 -9.86 5.79 -11.60
N GLN A 54 -9.73 4.67 -10.91
CA GLN A 54 -10.79 3.66 -10.77
C GLN A 54 -11.87 4.06 -9.77
N GLU A 55 -11.49 4.74 -8.68
CA GLU A 55 -12.42 5.28 -7.69
C GLU A 55 -13.22 6.46 -8.26
N GLU A 56 -12.57 7.38 -8.99
CA GLU A 56 -13.24 8.50 -9.66
C GLU A 56 -14.19 8.05 -10.78
N SER A 57 -13.92 6.90 -11.43
CA SER A 57 -14.80 6.32 -12.45
C SER A 57 -15.91 5.42 -11.89
N GLY A 58 -16.09 5.36 -10.57
CA GLY A 58 -17.28 4.82 -9.92
C GLY A 58 -17.44 3.30 -9.95
N SER A 59 -16.40 2.54 -10.30
CA SER A 59 -16.40 1.08 -10.15
C SER A 59 -15.66 0.69 -8.88
N ALA A 60 -16.36 0.77 -7.75
CA ALA A 60 -15.91 0.13 -6.51
C ALA A 60 -15.89 -1.40 -6.70
N PRO A 61 -14.76 -2.11 -6.54
CA PRO A 61 -14.78 -3.55 -6.50
C PRO A 61 -15.02 -4.02 -5.07
N GLY A 62 -16.11 -4.78 -4.87
CA GLY A 62 -16.12 -5.88 -3.90
C GLY A 62 -16.85 -5.67 -2.58
N SER A 63 -18.14 -5.35 -2.62
CA SER A 63 -19.08 -5.69 -1.53
C SER A 63 -19.84 -6.98 -1.85
N GLU A 64 -19.15 -8.06 -2.24
CA GLU A 64 -19.82 -9.32 -2.56
C GLU A 64 -19.11 -10.52 -1.96
N ARG A 65 -19.20 -10.66 -0.63
CA ARG A 65 -19.24 -11.96 0.07
C ARG A 65 -20.16 -11.88 1.29
N SER A 66 -21.43 -11.61 1.04
CA SER A 66 -22.52 -12.08 1.89
C SER A 66 -23.36 -13.02 1.05
N ARG A 67 -23.33 -14.32 1.36
CA ARG A 67 -24.35 -15.36 1.17
C ARG A 67 -23.69 -16.73 1.20
N ASP A 68 -23.54 -17.28 2.39
CA ASP A 68 -23.78 -18.72 2.57
C ASP A 68 -24.38 -18.94 3.96
N ALA A 69 -25.68 -18.64 4.01
CA ALA A 69 -26.59 -19.24 4.97
C ALA A 69 -27.32 -20.36 4.23
N THR A 70 -27.27 -21.57 4.80
CA THR A 70 -28.13 -22.76 4.57
C THR A 70 -27.36 -23.99 4.15
N THR A 71 -27.13 -24.91 5.10
CA THR A 71 -27.71 -26.28 5.05
C THR A 71 -27.64 -26.88 6.45
N ALA A 72 -28.81 -27.14 7.03
CA ALA A 72 -28.99 -27.86 8.29
C ALA A 72 -28.59 -29.35 8.15
N PRO A 73 -28.17 -30.03 9.23
CA PRO A 73 -27.88 -31.45 9.16
C PRO A 73 -29.19 -32.25 9.11
N ALA A 74 -29.36 -33.08 8.08
CA ALA A 74 -30.46 -34.03 7.95
C ALA A 74 -29.95 -35.48 8.16
N GLY A 75 -30.64 -36.24 9.02
CA GLY A 75 -30.59 -37.71 9.13
C GLY A 75 -29.40 -38.27 9.94
N ALA A 76 -29.53 -38.96 11.07
CA ALA A 76 -30.37 -40.10 11.45
C ALA A 76 -30.09 -41.39 10.65
N HIS A 77 -29.16 -42.22 11.16
CA HIS A 77 -29.11 -43.69 11.03
C HIS A 77 -28.31 -44.18 12.28
N SER A 78 -28.97 -44.70 13.32
CA SER A 78 -29.23 -46.13 13.60
C SER A 78 -27.97 -47.00 13.61
#